data_AF-A0A7H5A4P9-F1
#
_entry.id   AF-A0A7H5A4P9-F1
#
_cell.length_a   1.000
_cell.length_b   1.000
_cell.length_c   1.000
_cell.angle_alpha   90.00
_cell.angle_beta   90.00
_cell.angle_gamma   90.00
#
_symmetry.space_group_name_H-M   'P 1'
#
loop_
_entity.id
_entity.type
_entity.pdbx_description
1 polymer ?
#
loop_
_entity_poly.entity_id
_entity_poly.type
_entity_poly.pdbx_seq_one_letter_code
_entity_poly.pdbx_strand_id
1 'polypeptide(L)'
;MTTLNQAVSINQPVASVSHLLPFEQKQHVEKLYFPKVQQASEKMSKAEVEYQDAVESRSVLINQKAAEYLANPSERHGFIVKQVYPTNQQQVIQSMADAGYMVHRVGMGLIYFISSKKNALKDATDKATAEAESTIDKMIERLKVKASEAVHQRNKIVIEACKALDAVKDFTDYLNVIVTDSEEVTE
;
A
#
# COMPACT_ATOMS: atom_id res chain seq x y z
N MET A 1 -44.68 8.72 3.26
CA MET A 1 -43.53 9.30 3.96
C MET A 1 -42.30 9.05 3.12
N THR A 2 -41.88 10.04 2.33
CA THR A 2 -40.69 9.96 1.48
C THR A 2 -39.70 10.96 2.05
N THR A 3 -38.67 10.44 2.70
CA THR A 3 -37.55 11.20 3.26
C THR A 3 -36.79 11.85 2.12
N LEU A 4 -36.95 13.17 1.98
CA LEU A 4 -36.15 14.00 1.10
C LEU A 4 -34.67 13.86 1.46
N ASN A 5 -33.89 13.52 0.45
CA ASN A 5 -32.44 13.44 0.45
C ASN A 5 -31.83 14.59 1.25
N GLN A 6 -31.00 14.25 2.24
CA GLN A 6 -30.06 15.20 2.83
C GLN A 6 -29.26 15.81 1.68
N ALA A 7 -29.56 17.05 1.34
CA ALA A 7 -28.78 17.85 0.43
C ALA A 7 -27.38 17.98 1.03
N VAL A 8 -26.43 17.25 0.47
CA VAL A 8 -25.01 17.51 0.69
C VAL A 8 -24.77 18.90 0.09
N SER A 9 -24.65 19.90 0.95
CA SER A 9 -24.15 21.21 0.54
C SER A 9 -22.72 21.01 0.06
N ILE A 10 -22.55 20.95 -1.26
CA ILE A 10 -21.25 21.12 -1.90
C ILE A 10 -20.95 22.61 -1.77
N ASN A 11 -20.46 23.02 -0.61
CA ASN A 11 -19.77 24.31 -0.47
C ASN A 11 -18.55 24.23 -1.40
N GLN A 12 -18.74 24.66 -2.66
CA GLN A 12 -17.64 24.88 -3.57
C GLN A 12 -16.71 25.91 -2.90
N PRO A 13 -15.40 25.65 -2.79
CA PRO A 13 -14.46 26.58 -2.15
C PRO A 13 -14.55 28.00 -2.73
N VAL A 14 -14.95 28.11 -4.00
CA VAL A 14 -15.12 29.37 -4.74
C VAL A 14 -16.33 30.18 -4.25
N ALA A 15 -17.39 29.53 -3.73
CA ALA A 15 -18.57 30.24 -3.25
C ALA A 15 -18.25 31.15 -2.04
N SER A 16 -17.30 30.76 -1.19
CA SER A 16 -16.93 31.53 0.01
C SER A 16 -15.96 32.69 -0.27
N VAL A 17 -15.35 32.77 -1.45
CA VAL A 17 -14.39 33.82 -1.83
C VAL A 17 -14.86 34.67 -3.02
N SER A 18 -16.09 34.49 -3.45
CA SER A 18 -16.73 35.22 -4.57
C SER A 18 -16.71 36.74 -4.42
N HIS A 19 -16.55 37.26 -3.20
CA HIS A 19 -16.44 38.68 -2.88
C HIS A 19 -15.03 39.26 -3.08
N LEU A 20 -14.01 38.42 -3.27
CA LEU A 20 -12.62 38.83 -3.47
C LEU A 20 -12.34 39.12 -4.95
N LEU A 21 -11.27 39.88 -5.23
CA LEU A 21 -10.80 40.10 -6.60
C LEU A 21 -10.28 38.78 -7.22
N PRO A 22 -10.36 38.59 -8.56
CA PRO A 22 -9.91 37.35 -9.21
C PRO A 22 -8.51 36.89 -8.81
N PHE A 23 -7.54 37.82 -8.67
CA PHE A 23 -6.18 37.47 -8.26
C PHE A 23 -6.12 36.94 -6.81
N GLU A 24 -6.96 37.47 -5.91
CA GLU A 24 -7.05 37.05 -4.51
C GLU A 24 -7.76 35.69 -4.39
N GLN A 25 -8.81 35.46 -5.19
CA GLN A 25 -9.46 34.16 -5.31
C GLN A 25 -8.47 33.09 -5.78
N LYS A 26 -7.69 33.39 -6.83
CA LYS A 26 -6.64 32.50 -7.33
C LYS A 26 -5.61 32.20 -6.25
N GLN A 27 -5.09 33.22 -5.57
CA GLN A 27 -4.12 33.04 -4.49
C GLN A 27 -4.69 32.19 -3.33
N HIS A 28 -5.98 32.35 -3.01
CA HIS A 28 -6.65 31.54 -2.00
C HIS A 28 -6.73 30.06 -2.41
N VAL A 29 -7.13 29.79 -3.66
CA VAL A 29 -7.18 28.42 -4.22
C VAL A 29 -5.78 27.79 -4.22
N GLU A 30 -4.74 28.52 -4.64
CA GLU A 30 -3.36 28.04 -4.63
C GLU A 30 -2.89 27.69 -3.21
N LYS A 31 -3.10 28.57 -2.23
CA LYS A 31 -2.76 28.32 -0.81
C LYS A 31 -3.48 27.09 -0.25
N LEU A 32 -4.70 26.81 -0.71
CA LEU A 32 -5.48 25.66 -0.26
C LEU A 32 -5.01 24.34 -0.89
N TYR A 33 -4.70 24.33 -2.18
CA TYR A 33 -4.44 23.10 -2.93
C TYR A 33 -2.96 22.77 -3.13
N PHE A 34 -2.06 23.75 -3.23
CA PHE A 34 -0.64 23.47 -3.45
C PHE A 34 -0.02 22.57 -2.36
N PRO A 35 -0.23 22.82 -1.05
CA PRO A 35 0.31 21.92 -0.03
C PRO A 35 -0.27 20.49 -0.13
N LYS A 36 -1.54 20.36 -0.52
CA LYS A 36 -2.21 19.05 -0.69
C LYS A 36 -1.65 18.28 -1.89
N VAL A 37 -1.44 18.96 -3.02
CA VAL A 37 -0.81 18.37 -4.20
C VAL A 37 0.62 17.95 -3.91
N GLN A 38 1.39 18.78 -3.18
CA GLN A 38 2.74 18.46 -2.78
C GLN A 38 2.76 17.21 -1.88
N GLN A 39 1.99 17.20 -0.81
CA GLN A 39 1.90 16.05 0.10
C GLN A 39 1.47 14.76 -0.61
N ALA A 40 0.51 14.85 -1.53
CA ALA A 40 0.06 13.70 -2.32
C ALA A 40 1.15 13.20 -3.28
N SER A 41 1.92 14.11 -3.87
CA SER A 41 3.04 13.77 -4.76
C SER A 41 4.18 13.09 -4.01
N GLU A 42 4.51 13.56 -2.80
CA GLU A 42 5.50 12.91 -1.92
C GLU A 42 5.06 11.49 -1.53
N LYS A 43 3.78 11.32 -1.16
CA LYS A 43 3.22 9.99 -0.85
C LYS A 43 3.25 9.03 -2.04
N MET A 44 2.92 9.54 -3.24
CA MET A 44 2.99 8.79 -4.49
C MET A 44 4.43 8.34 -4.77
N SER A 45 5.37 9.28 -4.75
CA SER A 45 6.80 8.99 -4.99
C SER A 45 7.33 7.95 -4.01
N LYS A 46 7.01 8.09 -2.71
CA LYS A 46 7.40 7.10 -1.71
C LYS A 46 6.82 5.71 -2.00
N ALA A 47 5.55 5.62 -2.37
CA ALA A 47 4.91 4.33 -2.65
C ALA A 47 5.46 3.67 -3.93
N GLU A 48 5.77 4.46 -4.95
CA GLU A 48 6.41 3.98 -6.19
C GLU A 48 7.82 3.46 -5.93
N VAL A 49 8.63 4.18 -5.14
CA VAL A 49 9.97 3.74 -4.75
C VAL A 49 9.90 2.44 -3.94
N GLU A 50 9.04 2.36 -2.92
CA GLU A 50 8.86 1.13 -2.13
C GLU A 50 8.48 -0.08 -2.99
N TYR A 51 7.61 0.12 -3.99
CA TYR A 51 7.22 -0.93 -4.93
C TYR A 51 8.38 -1.32 -5.85
N GLN A 52 9.06 -0.35 -6.44
CA GLN A 52 10.15 -0.59 -7.38
C GLN A 52 11.33 -1.29 -6.70
N ASP A 53 11.71 -0.83 -5.51
CA ASP A 53 12.75 -1.46 -4.70
C ASP A 53 12.41 -2.93 -4.41
N ALA A 54 11.16 -3.24 -4.09
CA ALA A 54 10.71 -4.60 -3.82
C ALA A 54 10.74 -5.50 -5.08
N VAL A 55 10.41 -4.94 -6.25
CA VAL A 55 10.51 -5.65 -7.54
C VAL A 55 11.97 -5.94 -7.89
N GLU A 56 12.85 -4.94 -7.77
CA GLU A 56 14.27 -5.07 -8.09
C GLU A 56 14.99 -6.02 -7.14
N SER A 57 14.62 -5.99 -5.85
CA SER A 57 15.19 -6.86 -4.82
C SER A 57 14.45 -8.20 -4.65
N ARG A 58 13.48 -8.52 -5.52
CA ARG A 58 12.60 -9.70 -5.38
C ARG A 58 13.37 -10.99 -5.08
N SER A 59 14.41 -11.29 -5.84
CA SER A 59 15.21 -12.52 -5.66
C SER A 59 15.91 -12.57 -4.30
N VAL A 60 16.44 -11.44 -3.85
CA VAL A 60 17.09 -11.30 -2.55
C VAL A 60 16.08 -11.50 -1.42
N LEU A 61 14.90 -10.88 -1.53
CA LEU A 61 13.82 -11.02 -0.55
C LEU A 61 13.32 -12.47 -0.44
N ILE A 62 13.20 -13.18 -1.57
CA ILE A 62 12.84 -14.60 -1.59
C ILE A 62 13.90 -15.43 -0.87
N ASN A 63 15.17 -15.23 -1.20
CA ASN A 63 16.28 -15.97 -0.60
C ASN A 63 16.36 -15.73 0.92
N GLN A 64 16.19 -14.48 1.37
CA GLN A 64 16.13 -14.14 2.79
C GLN A 64 14.96 -14.83 3.49
N LYS A 65 13.77 -14.81 2.88
CA LYS A 65 12.56 -15.42 3.46
C LYS A 65 12.66 -16.95 3.49
N ALA A 66 13.19 -17.57 2.44
CA ALA A 66 13.45 -19.00 2.41
C ALA A 66 14.46 -19.41 3.51
N ALA A 67 15.53 -18.62 3.68
CA ALA A 67 16.49 -18.84 4.76
C ALA A 67 15.86 -18.71 6.15
N GLU A 68 14.95 -17.75 6.36
CA GLU A 68 14.18 -17.60 7.61
C GLU A 68 13.33 -18.85 7.91
N TYR A 69 12.67 -19.41 6.89
CA TYR A 69 11.88 -20.64 7.02
C TYR A 69 12.72 -21.88 7.32
N LEU A 70 13.91 -21.99 6.72
CA LEU A 70 14.84 -23.08 7.01
C LEU A 70 15.51 -22.93 8.38
N ALA A 71 15.78 -21.69 8.80
CA ALA A 71 16.26 -21.39 10.13
C ALA A 71 15.22 -21.68 11.22
N ASN A 72 13.93 -21.72 10.86
CA ASN A 72 12.82 -22.08 11.76
C ASN A 72 12.01 -23.24 11.17
N PRO A 73 12.55 -24.48 11.21
CA PRO A 73 11.91 -25.64 10.61
C PRO A 73 10.48 -25.82 11.13
N SER A 74 9.56 -26.15 10.25
CA SER A 74 8.14 -26.32 10.61
C SER A 74 7.52 -27.47 9.82
N GLU A 75 6.38 -27.96 10.29
CA GLU A 75 5.69 -29.07 9.64
C GLU A 75 5.22 -28.73 8.22
N ARG A 76 5.01 -27.44 7.92
CA ARG A 76 4.66 -26.96 6.58
C ARG A 76 5.71 -27.30 5.53
N HIS A 77 6.98 -27.27 5.93
CA HIS A 77 8.10 -27.55 5.05
C HIS A 77 8.53 -29.02 5.08
N GLY A 78 7.73 -29.92 5.67
CA GLY A 78 8.00 -31.36 5.69
C GLY A 78 8.85 -31.85 6.86
N PHE A 79 9.04 -31.02 7.89
CA PHE A 79 9.62 -31.45 9.14
C PHE A 79 8.56 -32.09 10.04
N ILE A 80 8.99 -32.91 11.01
CA ILE A 80 8.15 -33.34 12.12
C ILE A 80 8.67 -32.65 13.37
N VAL A 81 7.78 -31.99 14.11
CA VAL A 81 8.14 -31.30 15.35
C VAL A 81 7.63 -32.11 16.53
N LYS A 82 8.53 -32.51 17.43
CA LYS A 82 8.14 -33.20 18.67
C LYS A 82 8.58 -32.40 19.88
N GLN A 83 7.65 -32.23 20.81
CA GLN A 83 7.96 -31.73 22.14
C GLN A 83 8.68 -32.80 22.94
N VAL A 84 9.73 -32.39 23.63
CA VAL A 84 10.58 -33.27 24.42
C VAL A 84 10.93 -32.63 25.76
N TYR A 85 11.15 -33.49 26.74
CA TYR A 85 11.71 -33.17 28.04
C TYR A 85 13.06 -33.87 28.18
N PRO A 86 13.99 -33.36 29.01
CA PRO A 86 15.30 -34.00 29.20
C PRO A 86 15.22 -35.50 29.52
N THR A 87 14.16 -35.93 30.20
CA THR A 87 13.92 -37.33 30.61
C THR A 87 13.50 -38.26 29.49
N ASN A 88 12.91 -37.76 28.39
CA ASN A 88 12.37 -38.60 27.31
C ASN A 88 12.98 -38.33 25.93
N GLN A 89 13.94 -37.39 25.82
CA GLN A 89 14.59 -37.03 24.56
C GLN A 89 15.12 -38.26 23.80
N GLN A 90 15.85 -39.14 24.47
CA GLN A 90 16.46 -40.30 23.83
C GLN A 90 15.43 -41.29 23.30
N GLN A 91 14.34 -41.52 24.04
CA GLN A 91 13.25 -42.39 23.63
C GLN A 91 12.53 -41.82 22.38
N VAL A 92 12.29 -40.50 22.36
CA VAL A 92 11.67 -39.84 21.20
C VAL A 92 12.59 -39.90 19.99
N ILE A 93 13.90 -39.67 20.15
CA ILE A 93 14.87 -39.79 19.04
C ILE A 93 14.89 -41.21 18.48
N GLN A 94 14.92 -42.24 19.34
CA GLN A 94 14.92 -43.64 18.92
C GLN A 94 13.65 -44.02 18.15
N SER A 95 12.47 -43.71 18.71
CA SER A 95 11.21 -43.99 18.03
C SER A 95 11.08 -43.30 16.66
N MET A 96 11.61 -42.08 16.52
CA MET A 96 11.62 -41.37 15.24
C MET A 96 12.66 -41.95 14.26
N ALA A 97 13.81 -42.42 14.76
CA ALA A 97 14.81 -43.12 13.97
C ALA A 97 14.25 -44.45 13.41
N ASP A 98 13.56 -45.22 14.24
CA ASP A 98 12.88 -46.46 13.84
C ASP A 98 11.80 -46.20 12.78
N ALA A 99 11.15 -45.03 12.84
CA ALA A 99 10.17 -44.57 11.85
C ALA A 99 10.82 -44.00 10.55
N GLY A 100 12.14 -44.01 10.43
CA GLY A 100 12.84 -43.52 9.23
C GLY A 100 13.03 -42.00 9.17
N TYR A 101 13.17 -41.36 10.33
CA TYR A 101 13.48 -39.93 10.44
C TYR A 101 14.82 -39.70 11.15
N MET A 102 15.48 -38.61 10.81
CA MET A 102 16.71 -38.16 11.45
C MET A 102 16.50 -36.81 12.13
N VAL A 103 17.25 -36.57 13.20
CA VAL A 103 17.24 -35.27 13.88
C VAL A 103 17.86 -34.23 12.94
N HIS A 104 17.12 -33.17 12.65
CA HIS A 104 17.58 -32.02 11.89
C HIS A 104 18.06 -30.90 12.80
N ARG A 105 17.30 -30.60 13.86
CA ARG A 105 17.63 -29.54 14.83
C ARG A 105 17.06 -29.88 16.20
N VAL A 106 17.77 -29.51 17.25
CA VAL A 106 17.27 -29.52 18.63
C VAL A 106 17.14 -28.08 19.10
N GLY A 107 15.93 -27.72 19.56
CA GLY A 107 15.62 -26.44 20.19
C GLY A 107 15.27 -26.62 21.67
N MET A 108 14.89 -25.53 22.33
CA MET A 108 14.44 -25.57 23.72
C MET A 108 13.09 -26.31 23.81
N GLY A 109 13.13 -27.56 24.28
CA GLY A 109 11.94 -28.40 24.46
C GLY A 109 11.31 -28.95 23.18
N LEU A 110 11.94 -28.75 22.01
CA LEU A 110 11.47 -29.25 20.72
C LEU A 110 12.62 -29.91 19.95
N ILE A 111 12.33 -31.03 19.29
CA ILE A 111 13.21 -31.64 18.29
C ILE A 111 12.51 -31.62 16.94
N TYR A 112 13.24 -31.18 15.93
CA TYR A 112 12.82 -31.13 14.55
C TYR A 112 13.44 -32.30 13.81
N PHE A 113 12.60 -33.13 13.20
CA PHE A 113 12.98 -34.31 12.46
C PHE A 113 12.73 -34.11 10.97
N ILE A 114 13.57 -34.73 10.15
CA ILE A 114 13.41 -34.78 8.70
C ILE A 114 13.50 -36.23 8.23
N SER A 115 12.82 -36.59 7.15
CA SER A 115 12.88 -37.96 6.62
C SER A 115 14.31 -38.33 6.23
N SER A 116 14.71 -39.58 6.47
CA SER A 116 16.01 -40.11 6.04
C SER A 116 16.08 -40.44 4.53
N LYS A 117 14.97 -40.24 3.80
CA LYS A 117 14.92 -40.45 2.34
C LYS A 117 15.91 -39.53 1.62
N LYS A 118 16.50 -40.06 0.55
CA LYS A 118 17.30 -39.23 -0.38
C LYS A 118 16.43 -38.08 -0.87
N ASN A 119 16.98 -36.86 -0.83
CA ASN A 119 16.34 -35.59 -1.21
C ASN A 119 15.35 -34.96 -0.22
N ALA A 120 15.08 -35.55 0.96
CA ALA A 120 14.13 -34.95 1.91
C ALA A 120 14.47 -33.49 2.29
N LEU A 121 15.76 -33.18 2.47
CA LEU A 121 16.23 -31.82 2.74
C LEU A 121 16.03 -30.89 1.53
N LYS A 122 16.26 -31.40 0.32
CA LYS A 122 16.02 -30.64 -0.91
C LYS A 122 14.53 -30.34 -1.07
N ASP A 123 13.66 -31.32 -0.84
CA ASP A 123 12.22 -31.15 -0.91
C ASP A 123 11.71 -30.13 0.12
N ALA A 124 12.30 -30.13 1.33
CA ALA A 124 12.00 -29.14 2.36
C ALA A 124 12.45 -27.72 1.94
N THR A 125 13.64 -27.60 1.36
CA THR A 125 14.14 -26.34 0.79
C THR A 125 13.28 -25.84 -0.35
N ASP A 126 12.92 -26.70 -1.30
CA ASP A 126 12.09 -26.34 -2.45
C ASP A 126 10.70 -25.85 -1.99
N LYS A 127 10.11 -26.50 -0.98
CA LYS A 127 8.86 -26.04 -0.36
C LYS A 127 9.00 -24.69 0.35
N ALA A 128 10.07 -24.50 1.12
CA ALA A 128 10.34 -23.23 1.79
C ALA A 128 10.54 -22.09 0.77
N THR A 129 11.26 -22.35 -0.33
CA THR A 129 11.43 -21.40 -1.42
C THR A 129 10.11 -21.09 -2.12
N ALA A 130 9.28 -22.09 -2.42
CA ALA A 130 7.97 -21.86 -3.04
C ALA A 130 7.01 -21.05 -2.13
N GLU A 131 7.00 -21.30 -0.82
CA GLU A 131 6.22 -20.50 0.13
C GLU A 131 6.77 -19.07 0.24
N ALA A 132 8.10 -18.91 0.22
CA ALA A 132 8.76 -17.60 0.18
C ALA A 132 8.41 -16.82 -1.09
N GLU A 133 8.48 -17.45 -2.27
CA GLU A 133 8.06 -16.86 -3.55
C GLU A 133 6.63 -16.35 -3.48
N SER A 134 5.67 -17.21 -3.12
CA SER A 134 4.27 -16.82 -2.99
C SER A 134 4.07 -15.67 -1.99
N THR A 135 4.83 -15.65 -0.90
CA THR A 135 4.71 -14.61 0.13
C THR A 135 5.25 -13.27 -0.37
N ILE A 136 6.43 -13.27 -1.00
CA ILE A 136 7.05 -12.07 -1.55
C ILE A 136 6.24 -11.53 -2.73
N ASP A 137 5.73 -12.39 -3.62
CA ASP A 137 4.88 -11.97 -4.73
C ASP A 137 3.59 -11.30 -4.25
N LYS A 138 2.94 -11.87 -3.23
CA LYS A 138 1.76 -11.24 -2.61
C LYS A 138 2.10 -9.90 -1.96
N MET A 139 3.29 -9.75 -1.39
CA MET A 139 3.74 -8.49 -0.83
C MET A 139 3.96 -7.44 -1.94
N ILE A 140 4.64 -7.82 -3.02
CA ILE A 140 4.87 -6.95 -4.18
C ILE A 140 3.55 -6.51 -4.81
N GLU A 141 2.58 -7.41 -4.99
CA GLU A 141 1.26 -7.05 -5.50
C GLU A 141 0.52 -6.07 -4.59
N ARG A 142 0.63 -6.19 -3.26
CA ARG A 142 0.07 -5.19 -2.34
C ARG A 142 0.74 -3.82 -2.50
N LEU A 143 2.06 -3.79 -2.69
CA LEU A 143 2.80 -2.55 -2.92
C LEU A 143 2.42 -1.90 -4.25
N LYS A 144 2.21 -2.70 -5.30
CA LYS A 144 1.70 -2.24 -6.60
C LYS A 144 0.34 -1.57 -6.50
N VAL A 145 -0.59 -2.19 -5.77
CA VAL A 145 -1.92 -1.63 -5.51
C VAL A 145 -1.79 -0.31 -4.73
N LYS A 146 -0.98 -0.29 -3.67
CA LYS A 146 -0.72 0.93 -2.88
C LYS A 146 -0.13 2.08 -3.72
N ALA A 147 0.82 1.78 -4.61
CA ALA A 147 1.39 2.77 -5.54
C ALA A 147 0.31 3.30 -6.50
N SER A 148 -0.49 2.40 -7.09
CA SER A 148 -1.58 2.76 -7.99
C SER A 148 -2.64 3.64 -7.31
N GLU A 149 -3.01 3.30 -6.08
CA GLU A 149 -3.92 4.10 -5.26
C GLU A 149 -3.35 5.49 -4.95
N ALA A 150 -2.05 5.58 -4.63
CA ALA A 150 -1.40 6.86 -4.36
C ALA A 150 -1.39 7.78 -5.61
N VAL A 151 -1.13 7.22 -6.79
CA VAL A 151 -1.26 7.93 -8.08
C VAL A 151 -2.69 8.42 -8.28
N HIS A 152 -3.68 7.55 -8.05
CA HIS A 152 -5.09 7.92 -8.18
C HIS A 152 -5.49 9.06 -7.24
N GLN A 153 -5.08 9.01 -5.96
CA GLN A 153 -5.38 10.07 -4.99
C GLN A 153 -4.72 11.40 -5.36
N ARG A 154 -3.46 11.38 -5.83
CA ARG A 154 -2.79 12.59 -6.34
C ARG A 154 -3.58 13.17 -7.51
N ASN A 155 -3.93 12.35 -8.50
CA ASN A 155 -4.64 12.82 -9.69
C ASN A 155 -6.01 13.41 -9.34
N LYS A 156 -6.73 12.83 -8.38
CA LYS A 156 -7.99 13.38 -7.88
C LYS A 156 -7.81 14.80 -7.32
N ILE A 157 -6.80 15.00 -6.46
CA ILE A 157 -6.51 16.32 -5.87
C ILE A 157 -6.10 17.32 -6.94
N VAL A 158 -5.28 16.90 -7.92
CA VAL A 158 -4.87 17.77 -9.05
C VAL A 158 -6.08 18.20 -9.88
N ILE A 159 -6.99 17.27 -10.19
CA ILE A 159 -8.23 17.59 -10.93
C ILE A 159 -9.11 18.56 -10.14
N GLU A 160 -9.27 18.36 -8.83
CA GLU A 160 -10.01 19.29 -7.96
C GLU A 160 -9.37 20.68 -7.93
N ALA A 161 -8.04 20.75 -7.86
CA ALA A 161 -7.30 22.02 -7.92
C ALA A 161 -7.48 22.74 -9.26
N CYS A 162 -7.39 22.02 -10.38
CA CYS A 162 -7.63 22.58 -11.72
C CYS A 162 -9.05 23.13 -11.84
N LYS A 163 -10.07 22.35 -11.44
CA LYS A 163 -11.47 22.80 -11.46
C LYS A 163 -11.70 24.04 -10.59
N ALA A 164 -11.04 24.12 -9.43
CA ALA A 164 -11.16 25.29 -8.56
C ALA A 164 -10.49 26.54 -9.15
N LEU A 165 -9.37 26.37 -9.87
CA LEU A 165 -8.70 27.45 -10.59
C LEU A 165 -9.52 27.91 -11.81
N ASP A 166 -10.05 26.98 -12.60
CA ASP A 166 -10.88 27.28 -13.79
C ASP A 166 -12.20 27.98 -13.43
N ALA A 167 -12.67 27.83 -12.20
CA ALA A 167 -13.88 28.50 -11.69
C ALA A 167 -13.64 29.95 -11.25
N VAL A 168 -12.39 30.40 -11.16
CA VAL A 168 -12.06 31.82 -10.91
C VAL A 168 -12.29 32.59 -12.21
N LYS A 169 -13.31 33.45 -12.23
CA LYS A 169 -13.63 34.27 -13.40
C LYS A 169 -12.53 35.29 -13.70
N ASP A 170 -12.29 35.54 -14.97
CA ASP A 170 -11.37 36.58 -15.38
C ASP A 170 -11.94 37.98 -15.07
N PHE A 171 -11.06 38.94 -14.82
CA PHE A 171 -11.47 40.32 -14.51
C PHE A 171 -12.35 40.94 -15.62
N THR A 172 -12.12 40.54 -16.88
CA THR A 172 -12.91 40.95 -18.04
C THR A 172 -14.37 40.51 -17.98
N ASP A 173 -14.68 39.39 -17.31
CA ASP A 173 -16.05 38.90 -17.17
C ASP A 173 -16.87 39.78 -16.21
N TYR A 174 -16.21 40.49 -15.30
CA TYR A 174 -16.84 41.45 -14.39
C TYR A 174 -17.07 42.81 -15.04
N LEU A 175 -16.29 43.15 -16.06
CA LEU A 175 -16.41 44.44 -16.77
C LEU A 175 -17.57 44.47 -17.77
N ASN A 176 -18.03 43.32 -18.27
CA ASN A 176 -19.15 43.22 -19.22
C ASN A 176 -20.54 43.54 -18.61
N VAL A 177 -20.63 44.08 -17.39
CA VAL A 177 -21.89 44.33 -16.68
C VAL A 177 -22.30 45.83 -16.67
N ILE A 178 -21.53 46.75 -17.25
CA ILE A 178 -21.93 48.16 -17.35
C ILE A 178 -21.80 48.69 -18.79
N VAL A 179 -22.74 48.30 -19.65
CA VAL A 179 -23.25 49.16 -20.74
C VAL A 179 -24.73 48.81 -20.92
N THR A 180 -25.58 49.34 -20.05
CA THR A 180 -26.98 49.60 -20.40
C THR A 180 -27.11 51.08 -20.59
N ASP A 181 -27.52 51.44 -21.80
CA ASP A 181 -27.58 52.79 -22.35
C ASP A 181 -28.16 53.79 -21.34
N SER A 182 -27.46 54.92 -21.17
CA SER A 182 -28.09 56.10 -20.62
C SER A 182 -29.19 56.51 -21.60
N GLU A 183 -30.44 56.22 -21.28
CA GLU A 183 -31.55 56.91 -21.92
C GLU A 183 -31.37 58.40 -21.64
N GLU A 184 -30.87 59.12 -22.65
CA GLU A 184 -30.90 60.56 -22.72
C GLU A 184 -32.36 61.00 -22.59
N VAL A 185 -32.73 61.49 -21.41
CA VAL A 185 -33.97 62.25 -21.23
C VAL A 185 -33.75 63.59 -21.91
N THR A 186 -34.17 63.70 -23.17
CA THR A 186 -34.31 64.98 -23.86
C THR A 186 -35.36 65.85 -23.16
N GLU A 187 -34.99 67.12 -22.97
CA GLU A 187 -35.68 68.21 -22.27
C GLU A 187 -37.17 68.41 -22.61
#